data_AF-A0A3D5QBC5-F1
#
_entry.id   AF-A0A3D5QBC5-F1
#
_cell.length_a   1.000
_cell.length_b   1.000
_cell.length_c   1.000
_cell.angle_alpha   90.00
_cell.angle_beta   90.00
_cell.angle_gamma   90.00
#
_symmetry.space_group_name_H-M   'P 1'
#
loop_
_entity.id
_entity.type
_entity.pdbx_description
1 polymer ?
#
loop_
_entity_poly.entity_id
_entity_poly.type
_entity_poly.pdbx_seq_one_letter_code
_entity_poly.pdbx_strand_id
1 'polypeptide(L)' 'FIGEVGLTGEVRLPGNIDSRLKEAAKFGIKTVFMPSGDTKKQDISKNDKITGGLEIININYVNEIIEYI' A
#
# COMPACT_ATOMS: atom_id res chain seq x y z
N PHE A 1 -1.67 5.13 4.69
CA PHE A 1 -2.46 4.66 3.53
C PHE A 1 -1.82 5.24 2.27
N ILE A 2 -1.68 4.42 1.22
CA ILE A 2 -1.16 4.85 -0.08
C ILE A 2 -2.10 4.28 -1.14
N GLY A 3 -2.92 5.13 -1.73
CA GLY A 3 -3.95 4.72 -2.69
C GLY A 3 -4.70 5.92 -3.21
N GLU A 4 -5.28 5.79 -4.40
CA GLU A 4 -6.32 6.70 -4.87
C GLU A 4 -7.69 6.13 -4.50
N VAL A 5 -8.62 6.97 -4.05
CA VAL A 5 -9.96 6.52 -3.65
C VAL A 5 -10.96 7.00 -4.70
N GLY A 6 -11.71 6.05 -5.26
CA GLY A 6 -12.82 6.35 -6.16
C GLY A 6 -14.11 6.69 -5.41
N LEU A 7 -15.12 7.16 -6.14
CA LEU A 7 -16.38 7.62 -5.55
C LEU A 7 -17.15 6.49 -4.85
N THR A 8 -16.99 5.24 -5.29
CA THR A 8 -17.64 4.09 -4.65
C THR A 8 -16.83 3.51 -3.50
N GLY A 9 -15.72 4.17 -3.14
CA GLY A 9 -14.81 3.73 -2.08
C GLY A 9 -13.79 2.70 -2.54
N GLU A 10 -13.68 2.43 -3.84
CA GLU A 10 -12.67 1.54 -4.40
C GLU A 10 -11.27 2.17 -4.32
N VAL A 11 -10.27 1.36 -4.03
CA VAL A 11 -8.88 1.79 -3.89
C VAL A 11 -8.09 1.40 -5.13
N ARG A 12 -7.45 2.38 -5.76
CA ARG A 12 -6.63 2.21 -6.97
C ARG A 12 -5.16 2.50 -6.72
N LEU A 13 -4.31 1.78 -7.46
CA LEU A 13 -2.86 1.93 -7.44
C LEU A 13 -2.44 3.33 -7.93
N PRO A 14 -1.74 4.13 -7.11
CA PRO A 14 -1.19 5.39 -7.56
C PRO A 14 0.09 5.14 -8.39
N GLY A 15 0.41 6.06 -9.31
CA GLY A 15 1.66 6.00 -10.09
C GLY A 15 2.90 6.16 -9.20
N ASN A 16 4.04 5.53 -9.51
CA ASN A 16 5.29 5.61 -8.71
C ASN A 16 5.16 5.09 -7.26
N ILE A 17 4.54 3.92 -7.08
CA ILE A 17 4.36 3.31 -5.74
C ILE A 17 5.69 3.02 -5.02
N ASP A 18 6.72 2.61 -5.76
CA ASP A 18 8.03 2.25 -5.19
C ASP A 18 8.71 3.43 -4.49
N SER A 19 8.61 4.64 -5.04
CA SER A 19 9.17 5.84 -4.43
C SER A 19 8.44 6.20 -3.14
N ARG A 20 7.11 6.05 -3.11
CA ARG A 20 6.30 6.32 -1.90
C ARG A 20 6.57 5.30 -0.79
N LEU A 21 6.75 4.02 -1.13
CA LEU A 21 7.13 2.99 -0.17
C LEU A 21 8.51 3.26 0.44
N LYS A 22 9.49 3.66 -0.38
CA LYS A 22 10.82 4.05 0.12
C LYS A 22 10.76 5.26 1.05
N GLU A 23 9.91 6.23 0.76
CA GLU A 23 9.70 7.39 1.63
C GLU A 23 9.05 6.98 2.95
N ALA A 24 7.99 6.15 2.90
CA ALA A 24 7.34 5.61 4.09
C ALA A 24 8.33 4.83 4.99
N ALA A 25 9.18 4.00 4.39
CA ALA A 25 10.22 3.26 5.12
C ALA A 25 11.25 4.21 5.76
N LYS A 26 11.68 5.26 5.05
CA LYS A 26 12.61 6.27 5.60
C LYS A 26 12.05 7.02 6.80
N PHE A 27 10.75 7.30 6.79
CA PHE A 27 10.08 7.97 7.91
C PHE A 27 9.75 7.02 9.08
N GLY A 28 10.12 5.73 9.00
CA GLY A 28 9.89 4.77 10.07
C GLY A 28 8.42 4.37 10.22
N ILE A 29 7.62 4.54 9.16
CA ILE A 29 6.26 3.99 9.13
C ILE A 29 6.37 2.47 9.27
N LYS A 30 5.47 1.87 10.05
CA LYS A 30 5.45 0.41 10.27
C LYS A 30 4.46 -0.30 9.37
N THR A 31 3.27 0.29 9.19
CA THR A 31 2.17 -0.34 8.47
C THR A 31 1.65 0.57 7.37
N VAL A 32 1.46 0.01 6.18
CA VAL A 32 0.97 0.70 4.99
C VAL A 32 -0.19 -0.09 4.39
N PHE A 33 -1.36 0.55 4.36
CA PHE A 33 -2.49 0.11 3.56
C PHE A 33 -2.28 0.49 2.09
N MET A 34 -2.34 -0.50 1.20
CA MET A 34 -2.09 -0.36 -0.23
C MET A 34 -3.20 -1.07 -1.03
N PRO A 35 -3.58 -0.58 -2.22
CA PRO A 35 -4.49 -1.30 -3.11
C PRO A 35 -3.96 -2.70 -3.48
N SER A 36 -4.84 -3.70 -3.42
CA SER A 36 -4.56 -5.11 -3.76
C SER A 36 -4.25 -5.40 -5.24
N GLY A 37 -3.88 -4.38 -6.03
CA GLY A 37 -3.91 -4.44 -7.50
C GLY A 37 -3.09 -5.57 -8.13
N ASP A 38 -3.32 -5.78 -9.44
CA ASP A 38 -2.93 -6.99 -10.19
C ASP A 38 -1.54 -7.54 -9.85
N THR A 39 -1.51 -8.87 -9.70
CA THR A 39 -0.47 -9.80 -9.24
C THR A 39 0.98 -9.48 -9.59
N LYS A 40 1.26 -8.69 -10.64
CA LYS A 40 2.62 -8.26 -11.01
C LYS A 40 3.28 -7.30 -10.00
N LYS A 41 2.50 -6.60 -9.17
CA LYS A 41 3.04 -5.70 -8.12
C LYS A 41 3.13 -6.34 -6.73
N GLN A 42 2.61 -7.55 -6.53
CA GLN A 42 2.79 -8.30 -5.29
C GLN A 42 4.26 -8.69 -5.05
N ASP A 43 5.08 -8.72 -6.10
CA ASP A 43 6.53 -8.90 -5.98
C ASP A 43 7.18 -7.74 -5.22
N ILE A 44 6.59 -6.53 -5.24
CA ILE A 44 7.08 -5.37 -4.47
C ILE A 44 6.94 -5.64 -2.98
N SER A 45 5.82 -6.22 -2.53
CA SER A 45 5.59 -6.59 -1.13
C SER A 45 6.52 -7.68 -0.63
N LYS A 46 7.07 -8.52 -1.53
CA LYS A 46 8.06 -9.55 -1.19
C LYS A 46 9.50 -9.04 -1.22
N ASN A 47 9.75 -7.90 -1.84
CA ASN A 47 11.11 -7.40 -2.04
C ASN A 47 11.54 -6.53 -0.85
N ASP A 48 12.23 -7.16 0.10
CA ASP A 48 12.65 -6.57 1.38
C ASP A 48 13.50 -5.29 1.22
N LYS A 49 14.21 -5.16 0.09
CA LYS A 49 14.98 -3.96 -0.26
C LYS A 49 14.11 -2.73 -0.56
N ILE A 50 12.86 -2.94 -0.95
CA ILE A 50 11.92 -1.86 -1.32
C ILE A 50 10.97 -1.56 -0.16
N THR A 51 10.54 -2.59 0.55
CA THR A 51 9.63 -2.45 1.70
C THR A 51 10.36 -2.01 2.96
N GLY A 52 11.66 -2.23 3.10
CA GLY A 52 12.46 -1.70 4.22
C GLY A 52 11.90 -2.07 5.60
N GLY A 53 11.19 -3.20 5.71
CA GLY A 53 10.51 -3.65 6.92
C GLY A 53 9.07 -3.14 7.11
N LEU A 54 8.46 -2.53 6.10
CA LEU A 54 7.04 -2.14 6.12
C LEU A 54 6.12 -3.36 6.08
N GLU A 55 5.15 -3.40 6.98
CA GLU A 55 3.99 -4.27 6.92
C GLU A 55 3.00 -3.71 5.89
N ILE A 56 2.77 -4.46 4.81
CA ILE A 56 1.87 -4.03 3.74
C ILE A 56 0.56 -4.79 3.84
N ILE A 57 -0.53 -4.06 4.08
CA ILE A 57 -1.89 -4.58 4.13
C ILE A 57 -2.57 -4.20 2.81
N ASN A 58 -2.95 -5.21 2.04
CA ASN A 58 -3.63 -5.01 0.76
C ASN A 58 -5.13 -4.87 0.98
N ILE A 59 -5.73 -3.82 0.41
CA ILE A 59 -7.17 -3.51 0.51
C ILE A 59 -7.77 -3.21 -0.86
N ASN A 60 -9.05 -3.52 -1.06
CA ASN A 60 -9.76 -3.18 -2.29
C ASN A 60 -10.68 -1.96 -2.10
N TYR A 61 -11.21 -1.80 -0.90
CA TYR A 61 -12.11 -0.72 -0.53
C TYR A 61 -11.61 0.02 0.72
N VAL A 62 -11.94 1.31 0.81
CA VAL A 62 -11.51 2.16 1.93
C VAL A 62 -12.15 1.76 3.26
N ASN A 63 -13.33 1.13 3.22
CA ASN A 63 -14.01 0.63 4.41
C ASN A 63 -13.22 -0.48 5.11
N GLU A 64 -12.44 -1.28 4.38
CA GLU A 64 -11.60 -2.33 4.94
C GLU A 64 -10.59 -1.77 5.94
N ILE A 65 -10.14 -0.52 5.78
CA ILE A 65 -9.22 0.15 6.72
C ILE A 65 -9.84 0.28 8.11
N ILE A 66 -11.16 0.50 8.18
CA ILE A 66 -11.88 0.72 9.43
C ILE A 66 -11.81 -0.52 10.33
N GLU A 67 -11.68 -1.71 9.75
CA GLU A 67 -11.55 -2.96 10.51
C GLU A 67 -10.21 -3.08 11.26
N TYR A 68 -9.22 -2.26 10.91
CA TYR A 68 -7.87 -2.27 11.48
C TYR A 68 -7.59 -1.10 12.44
N ILE A 69 -8.57 -0.23 12.72
CA ILE A 69 -8.44 0.95 13.59
C ILE A 69 -9.35 0.77 14.81
#